data_AF-A0A292ZMR8-F1
#
_entry.id   AF-A0A292ZMR8-F1
#
_cell.length_a   1.000
_cell.length_b   1.000
_cell.length_c   1.000
_cell.angle_alpha   90.00
_cell.angle_beta   90.00
_cell.angle_gamma   90.00
#
_symmetry.space_group_name_H-M   'P 1'
#
loop_
_entity.id
_entity.type
_entity.pdbx_description
1 polymer ?
#
loop_
_entity_poly.entity_id
_entity_poly.type
_entity_poly.pdbx_seq_one_letter_code
_entity_poly.pdbx_strand_id
1 'polypeptide(L)'
;MISYRVQHAAGRRIDDIYNYTREQWGQDQADRYIRGLFVRFEDIAERRIAWRDIPRGLGVEGFYCRYESPIRKLLSNTSIL
;
A
#
# COMPACT_ATOMS: atom_id res chain seq x y z
N MET A 1 10.74 8.85 16.14
CA MET A 1 10.58 8.96 14.67
C MET A 1 11.44 7.89 14.05
N ILE A 2 10.84 6.79 13.59
CA ILE A 2 11.61 5.73 12.90
C ILE A 2 11.67 6.08 11.42
N SER A 3 12.88 6.12 10.87
CA SER A 3 13.10 6.39 9.45
C SER A 3 13.00 5.09 8.65
N TYR A 4 12.29 5.14 7.53
CA TYR A 4 12.30 4.08 6.52
C TYR A 4 12.86 4.61 5.21
N ARG A 5 13.38 3.70 4.37
CA ARG A 5 13.87 4.03 3.03
C ARG A 5 13.06 3.25 2.01
N VAL A 6 12.65 3.93 0.94
CA VAL A 6 11.97 3.32 -0.19
C VAL A 6 13.00 3.10 -1.29
N GLN A 7 13.07 1.88 -1.83
CA GLN A 7 13.94 1.60 -2.98
C GLN A 7 13.47 2.40 -4.20
N HIS A 8 14.40 2.85 -5.05
CA HIS A 8 14.06 3.62 -6.26
C HIS A 8 13.03 2.91 -7.17
N ALA A 9 13.16 1.59 -7.35
CA ALA A 9 12.20 0.82 -8.14
C ALA A 9 10.81 0.79 -7.49
N ALA A 10 10.74 0.75 -6.16
CA ALA A 10 9.47 0.83 -5.42
C ALA A 10 8.84 2.22 -5.52
N GLY A 11 9.65 3.29 -5.52
CA GLY A 11 9.16 4.66 -5.78
C GLY A 11 8.42 4.78 -7.11
N ARG A 12 9.01 4.26 -8.20
CA ARG A 12 8.34 4.24 -9.51
C ARG A 12 7.02 3.48 -9.50
N ARG A 13 6.96 2.35 -8.81
CA ARG A 13 5.70 1.58 -8.66
C ARG A 13 4.64 2.34 -7.89
N ILE A 14 5.03 3.14 -6.90
CA ILE A 14 4.13 3.98 -6.15
C ILE A 14 3.52 5.06 -7.06
N ASP A 15 4.33 5.68 -7.92
CA ASP A 15 3.87 6.65 -8.91
C ASP A 15 2.90 6.02 -9.92
N ASP A 16 3.20 4.81 -10.41
CA ASP A 16 2.31 4.05 -11.31
C ASP A 16 0.95 3.79 -10.65
N ILE A 17 0.95 3.37 -9.38
CA ILE A 17 -0.28 3.14 -8.60
C ILE A 17 -1.08 4.43 -8.46
N TYR A 18 -0.43 5.56 -8.18
CA TYR A 18 -1.11 6.85 -8.08
C TYR A 18 -1.75 7.26 -9.41
N ASN A 19 -1.01 7.20 -10.52
CA ASN A 19 -1.51 7.55 -11.83
C ASN A 19 -2.69 6.66 -12.24
N TYR A 20 -2.56 5.34 -12.08
CA TYR A 20 -3.64 4.40 -12.34
C TYR A 20 -4.88 4.69 -11.49
N THR A 21 -4.70 4.92 -10.19
CA THR A 21 -5.81 5.21 -9.28
C THR A 21 -6.52 6.51 -9.64
N ARG A 22 -5.76 7.54 -10.03
CA ARG A 22 -6.29 8.83 -10.47
C ARG A 22 -7.06 8.70 -11.78
N GLU A 23 -6.54 7.95 -12.74
CA GLU A 23 -7.18 7.72 -14.05
C GLU A 23 -8.49 6.96 -13.91
N GLN A 24 -8.56 5.99 -13.00
CA GLN A 24 -9.75 5.15 -12.83
C GLN A 24 -10.81 5.77 -11.91
N TRP A 25 -10.40 6.49 -10.86
CA TRP A 25 -11.31 6.91 -9.77
C TRP A 25 -11.17 8.37 -9.33
N GLY A 26 -10.35 9.15 -10.01
CA GLY A 26 -10.15 10.57 -9.72
C GLY A 26 -9.08 10.84 -8.65
N GLN A 27 -8.72 12.12 -8.56
CA GLN A 27 -7.60 12.59 -7.74
C GLN A 27 -7.82 12.34 -6.24
N ASP A 28 -9.02 12.61 -5.72
CA ASP A 28 -9.32 12.45 -4.29
C ASP A 28 -9.09 11.01 -3.80
N GLN A 29 -9.43 10.03 -4.64
CA GLN A 29 -9.23 8.61 -4.32
C GLN A 29 -7.75 8.23 -4.38
N ALA A 30 -6.99 8.76 -5.34
CA ALA A 30 -5.56 8.57 -5.46
C ALA A 30 -4.81 9.16 -4.25
N ASP A 31 -5.15 10.39 -3.86
CA ASP A 31 -4.60 11.08 -2.69
C ASP A 31 -4.89 10.34 -1.39
N ARG A 32 -6.12 9.85 -1.22
CA ARG A 32 -6.50 9.04 -0.05
C ARG A 32 -5.70 7.75 0.02
N TYR A 33 -5.58 7.04 -1.11
CA TYR A 33 -4.88 5.76 -1.15
C TYR A 33 -3.39 5.93 -0.84
N ILE A 34 -2.74 6.93 -1.46
CA ILE A 34 -1.30 7.14 -1.29
C ILE A 34 -0.93 7.60 0.11
N ARG A 35 -1.71 8.51 0.71
CA ARG A 35 -1.49 8.95 2.10
C ARG A 35 -1.61 7.79 3.07
N GLY A 36 -2.63 6.95 2.90
CA GLY A 36 -2.80 5.79 3.75
C GLY A 36 -1.71 4.72 3.57
N LEU A 37 -1.15 4.59 2.35
CA LEU A 37 0.01 3.73 2.10
C LEU A 37 1.25 4.20 2.88
N PHE A 38 1.52 5.52 2.92
CA PHE A 38 2.63 6.07 3.69
C PHE A 38 2.44 5.93 5.21
N VAL A 39 1.22 6.14 5.73
CA VAL A 39 0.89 5.83 7.14
C VAL A 39 1.19 4.36 7.45
N ARG A 40 0.88 3.45 6.51
CA ARG A 40 1.20 2.04 6.67
C ARG A 40 2.69 1.77 6.74
N PHE A 41 3.52 2.51 6.01
CA PHE A 41 4.99 2.40 6.10
C PHE A 41 5.50 2.83 7.47
N GLU A 42 4.94 3.87 8.06
CA GLU A 42 5.25 4.30 9.43
C GLU A 42 4.89 3.22 10.45
N ASP A 43 3.69 2.64 10.34
CA ASP A 43 3.26 1.56 11.22
C ASP A 43 4.18 0.32 11.10
N ILE A 44 4.65 -0.01 9.89
CA ILE A 44 5.63 -1.09 9.66
C ILE A 44 6.95 -0.74 10.34
N ALA A 45 7.47 0.47 10.09
CA ALA A 45 8.73 0.94 10.66
C ALA A 45 8.70 0.89 12.20
N GLU A 46 7.56 1.22 12.81
CA GLU A 46 7.34 1.17 14.26
C GLU A 46 6.94 -0.21 14.79
N ARG A 47 6.95 -1.25 13.95
CA ARG A 47 6.56 -2.63 14.29
C ARG A 47 5.16 -2.72 14.92
N ARG A 48 4.26 -1.79 14.60
CA ARG A 48 2.88 -1.72 15.09
C ARG A 48 1.92 -2.66 14.34
N ILE A 49 2.45 -3.56 13.50
CA ILE A 49 1.69 -4.48 12.65
C ILE A 49 2.25 -5.89 12.79
N ALA A 50 1.40 -6.91 12.63
CA ALA A 50 1.84 -8.30 12.48
C ALA A 50 2.54 -8.50 11.14
N TRP A 51 3.84 -8.80 11.17
CA TRP A 51 4.65 -9.11 9.99
C TRP A 51 4.39 -10.56 9.56
N ARG A 52 4.13 -10.80 8.27
CA ARG A 52 4.04 -12.16 7.73
C ARG A 52 5.34 -12.49 7.02
N ASP A 53 5.93 -13.64 7.34
CA ASP A 53 7.11 -14.14 6.65
C ASP A 53 6.82 -14.36 5.16
N ILE A 54 7.74 -13.89 4.32
CA ILE A 54 7.75 -14.27 2.92
C ILE A 54 8.16 -15.76 2.86
N PRO A 55 7.38 -16.64 2.21
CA PRO A 55 7.76 -18.04 2.07
C PRO A 55 9.14 -18.20 1.44
N ARG A 56 10.01 -19.01 2.08
CA ARG A 56 11.41 -19.22 1.65
C ARG A 56 11.55 -19.68 0.19
N GLY A 57 10.51 -20.31 -0.38
CA GLY A 57 10.48 -20.73 -1.79
C GLY A 57 10.53 -19.60 -2.81
N LEU A 58 10.34 -18.34 -2.38
CA LEU A 58 10.48 -17.16 -3.25
C LEU A 58 11.92 -16.62 -3.30
N GLY A 59 12.86 -17.22 -2.57
CA GLY A 59 14.28 -16.83 -2.59
C GLY A 59 14.57 -15.45 -1.98
N VAL A 60 13.61 -14.86 -1.26
CA VAL A 60 13.73 -13.54 -0.62
C VAL A 60 13.52 -13.71 0.88
N GLU A 61 14.50 -13.27 1.69
CA GLU A 61 14.31 -13.09 3.12
C GLU A 61 13.66 -11.73 3.36
N GLY A 62 12.48 -11.73 3.98
CA GLY A 62 11.75 -10.51 4.26
C GLY A 62 10.36 -10.76 4.79
N PHE A 63 9.68 -9.67 5.09
CA PHE A 63 8.31 -9.68 5.59
C PHE A 63 7.44 -8.84 4.67
N TYR A 64 6.18 -9.25 4.51
CA TYR A 64 5.22 -8.47 3.73
C TYR A 64 4.03 -8.08 4.60
N CYS A 65 3.49 -6.90 4.30
CA CYS A 65 2.24 -6.41 4.87
C CYS A 65 1.31 -6.06 3.71
N ARG A 66 0.05 -6.48 3.80
CA ARG A 66 -0.98 -6.08 2.84
C ARG A 66 -1.62 -4.78 3.34
N TYR A 67 -1.24 -3.65 2.74
CA TYR A 67 -2.11 -2.49 2.74
C TYR A 67 -3.27 -2.74 1.77
N GLU A 68 -4.40 -2.08 2.01
CA GLU A 68 -5.68 -2.26 1.32
C GLU A 68 -5.55 -2.62 -0.17
N SER A 69 -6.39 -3.53 -0.67
CA SER A 69 -6.41 -3.79 -2.12
C SER A 69 -7.13 -2.64 -2.82
N PRO A 70 -6.56 -2.03 -3.88
CA PRO A 70 -7.24 -0.98 -4.66
C PRO A 70 -8.64 -1.41 -5.12
N ILE A 71 -8.83 -2.70 -5.38
CA ILE A 71 -10.07 -3.30 -5.87
C ILE A 71 -11.10 -3.50 -4.73
N ARG A 72 -10.68 -3.71 -3.48
CA ARG A 72 -11.56 -4.21 -2.41
C ARG A 72 -12.51 -3.15 -1.82
N LYS A 73 -12.22 -1.85 -1.98
CA LYS A 73 -13.18 -0.79 -1.60
C LYS A 73 -14.23 -0.49 -2.67
N LEU A 74 -14.13 -1.06 -3.88
CA LEU A 74 -15.15 -0.90 -4.92
C LEU A 74 -16.44 -1.69 -4.63
N LEU A 75 -16.39 -2.71 -3.78
CA LEU A 75 -17.57 -3.51 -3.41
C LEU A 75 -18.24 -3.07 -2.10
N SER A 76 -17.62 -2.19 -1.30
CA SER A 76 -18.22 -1.70 -0.05
C SER A 76 -19.04 -0.41 -0.23
N ASN A 77 -18.99 0.22 -1.40
CA ASN A 77 -19.78 1.43 -1.70
C ASN A 77 -21.08 1.15 -2.49
N THR A 78 -21.42 -0.13 -2.72
CA THR A 78 -22.64 -0.55 -3.43
C THR A 78 -23.60 -1.27 -2.48
N SER A 79 -23.81 -0.73 -1.28
CA SER A 79 -24.88 -1.16 -0.37
C SER A 79 -25.39 0.04 0.42
N ILE A 80 -25.93 1.02 -0.30
CA ILE A 80 -26.98 1.90 0.20
C ILE A 80 -28.02 2.02 -0.92
N LEU A 81 -28.84 0.98 -1.05
CA LEU A 81 -30.25 1.05 -1.47
C LEU A 81 -30.99 0.00 -0.64
#